data_AF-A0A6P4ES56-F1
#
_entry.id   AF-A0A6P4ES56-F1
#
_cell.length_a   1.000
_cell.length_b   1.000
_cell.length_c   1.000
_cell.angle_alpha   90.00
_cell.angle_beta   90.00
_cell.angle_gamma   90.00
#
_symmetry.space_group_name_H-M   'P 1'
#
loop_
_entity.id
_entity.type
_entity.pdbx_description
1 polymer ?
#
loop_
_entity_poly.entity_id
_entity_poly.type
_entity_poly.pdbx_seq_one_letter_code
_entity_poly.pdbx_strand_id
1 'polypeptide(L)'
;MPSQKDQESDGLSAVGAMSRTHQYRKVMKPLLERKRRARINRCLEELKDLLKEMTYVDAETLVKLEKADILELTVHHLHRQRCSEATPIAALSASQLQRLSMERYWCGFRQCALEVSRFLQRNDCHLSDRFLEEMEQLVPSKPRLWRPW
;
A
#
# COMPACT_ATOMS: atom_id res chain seq x y z
N MET A 1 -64.90 45.43 -12.28
CA MET A 1 -64.22 45.32 -13.59
C MET A 1 -63.03 46.27 -13.62
N PRO A 2 -61.91 45.87 -14.25
CA PRO A 2 -60.56 45.94 -13.68
C PRO A 2 -59.62 46.88 -14.45
N SER A 3 -58.44 47.20 -13.89
CA SER A 3 -57.19 47.22 -14.68
C SER A 3 -55.94 47.23 -13.82
N GLN A 4 -55.08 46.27 -14.16
CA GLN A 4 -53.77 45.94 -13.62
C GLN A 4 -52.72 46.99 -13.98
N LYS A 5 -51.65 47.04 -13.19
CA LYS A 5 -50.32 46.74 -13.74
C LYS A 5 -49.36 46.31 -12.65
N ASP A 6 -49.02 45.03 -12.71
CA ASP A 6 -47.91 44.40 -12.04
C ASP A 6 -46.59 45.06 -12.44
N GLN A 7 -45.67 45.19 -11.49
CA GLN A 7 -44.24 45.12 -11.79
C GLN A 7 -43.49 44.45 -10.63
N GLU A 8 -43.35 43.15 -10.81
CA GLU A 8 -42.36 42.24 -10.25
C GLU A 8 -40.95 42.70 -10.64
N SER A 9 -39.99 42.64 -9.71
CA SER A 9 -38.79 41.80 -9.88
C SER A 9 -37.75 42.08 -8.80
N ASP A 10 -37.42 40.98 -8.13
CA ASP A 10 -36.36 40.77 -7.17
C ASP A 10 -35.06 41.51 -7.46
N GLY A 11 -34.73 42.45 -6.58
CA GLY A 11 -33.38 42.94 -6.38
C GLY A 11 -32.51 41.90 -5.64
N LEU A 12 -32.43 40.66 -6.14
CA LEU A 12 -31.28 39.78 -5.85
C LEU A 12 -30.09 40.25 -6.70
N SER A 13 -29.64 41.48 -6.45
CA SER A 13 -28.44 42.02 -7.07
C SER A 13 -27.23 41.25 -6.56
N ALA A 14 -26.76 40.35 -7.41
CA ALA A 14 -25.34 40.16 -7.73
C ALA A 14 -24.39 40.08 -6.51
N VAL A 15 -24.47 39.00 -5.73
CA VAL A 15 -23.24 38.47 -5.11
C VAL A 15 -22.39 37.98 -6.28
N GLY A 16 -21.41 38.81 -6.67
CA GLY A 16 -20.68 38.76 -7.94
C GLY A 16 -20.41 37.35 -8.45
N ALA A 17 -20.80 37.11 -9.70
CA ALA A 17 -20.60 35.84 -10.40
C ALA A 17 -19.10 35.49 -10.43
N MET A 18 -18.65 34.76 -9.40
CA MET A 18 -17.30 34.24 -9.33
C MET A 18 -17.07 33.40 -10.57
N SER A 19 -16.02 33.70 -11.34
CA SER A 19 -15.66 32.91 -12.52
C SER A 19 -15.59 31.42 -12.15
N ARG A 20 -16.03 30.54 -13.06
CA ARG A 20 -16.03 29.07 -12.85
C ARG A 20 -14.67 28.56 -12.32
N THR A 21 -13.58 29.15 -12.82
CA THR A 21 -12.21 28.85 -12.36
C THR A 21 -11.97 29.28 -10.91
N HIS A 22 -12.49 30.44 -10.50
CA HIS A 22 -12.39 30.93 -9.13
C HIS A 22 -13.25 30.09 -8.17
N GLN A 23 -14.48 29.75 -8.55
CA GLN A 23 -15.35 28.84 -7.79
C GLN A 23 -14.68 27.47 -7.61
N TYR A 24 -14.08 26.92 -8.67
CA TYR A 24 -13.35 25.66 -8.58
C TYR A 24 -12.18 25.73 -7.60
N ARG A 25 -11.32 26.75 -7.71
CA ARG A 25 -10.12 26.87 -6.87
C ARG A 25 -10.44 27.13 -5.39
N LYS A 26 -11.46 27.94 -5.10
CA LYS A 26 -11.77 28.38 -3.73
C LYS A 26 -12.82 27.53 -3.01
N VAL A 27 -13.70 26.84 -3.74
CA VAL A 27 -14.80 26.09 -3.15
C VAL A 27 -14.70 24.60 -3.49
N MET A 28 -14.71 24.26 -4.78
CA MET A 28 -14.76 22.84 -5.20
C MET A 28 -13.49 22.08 -4.82
N LYS A 29 -12.30 22.63 -5.08
CA LYS A 29 -11.02 21.97 -4.81
C LYS A 29 -10.83 21.69 -3.30
N PRO A 30 -11.05 22.64 -2.37
CA PRO A 30 -11.03 22.35 -0.93
C PRO A 30 -12.05 21.29 -0.49
N LEU A 31 -13.27 21.31 -1.04
CA LEU A 31 -14.30 20.31 -0.73
C LEU A 31 -13.89 18.91 -1.18
N LEU A 32 -13.39 18.78 -2.41
CA LEU A 32 -12.90 17.51 -2.95
C LEU A 32 -11.72 16.97 -2.14
N GLU A 33 -10.80 17.85 -1.72
CA GLU A 33 -9.68 17.45 -0.89
C GLU A 33 -10.14 16.97 0.50
N ARG A 34 -11.12 17.64 1.11
CA ARG A 34 -11.71 17.17 2.37
C ARG A 34 -12.34 15.79 2.21
N LYS A 35 -13.10 15.56 1.13
CA LYS A 35 -13.69 14.24 0.82
C LYS A 35 -12.61 13.18 0.60
N ARG A 36 -11.52 13.51 -0.09
CA ARG A 36 -10.37 12.61 -0.29
C ARG A 36 -9.73 12.24 1.05
N ARG A 37 -9.45 13.23 1.91
CA ARG A 37 -8.85 13.01 3.24
C ARG A 37 -9.73 12.16 4.15
N ALA A 38 -11.05 12.40 4.15
CA ALA A 38 -12.00 11.59 4.90
C ALA A 38 -11.96 10.13 4.45
N ARG A 39 -11.95 9.88 3.12
CA ARG A 39 -11.82 8.53 2.57
C ARG A 39 -10.52 7.85 3.00
N ILE A 40 -9.38 8.55 2.91
CA ILE A 40 -8.07 8.01 3.32
C ILE A 40 -8.08 7.63 4.80
N ASN A 41 -8.60 8.51 5.66
CA ASN A 41 -8.65 8.23 7.10
C ASN A 41 -9.55 7.03 7.42
N ARG A 42 -10.69 6.89 6.75
CA ARG A 42 -11.56 5.71 6.91
C ARG A 42 -10.83 4.41 6.57
N CYS A 43 -10.12 4.38 5.44
CA CYS A 43 -9.34 3.20 5.06
C CYS A 43 -8.22 2.89 6.07
N LEU A 44 -7.60 3.90 6.67
CA LEU A 44 -6.58 3.70 7.71
C LEU A 44 -7.18 3.15 9.01
N GLU A 45 -8.39 3.56 9.38
CA GLU A 45 -9.11 2.96 10.52
C GLU A 45 -9.47 1.50 10.25
N GLU A 46 -10.02 1.19 9.07
CA GLU A 46 -10.31 -0.18 8.66
C GLU A 46 -9.05 -1.06 8.67
N LEU A 47 -7.91 -0.54 8.21
CA LEU A 47 -6.62 -1.24 8.29
C LEU A 47 -6.17 -1.49 9.74
N LYS A 48 -6.37 -0.53 10.65
CA LYS A 48 -6.07 -0.75 12.08
C LYS A 48 -6.90 -1.89 12.65
N ASP A 49 -8.18 -1.96 12.30
CA ASP A 49 -9.07 -3.02 12.79
C ASP A 49 -8.67 -4.40 12.26
N LEU A 50 -8.33 -4.51 10.96
CA LEU A 50 -7.79 -5.75 10.40
C LEU A 50 -6.46 -6.15 11.07
N LEU A 51 -5.58 -5.19 11.35
CA LEU A 51 -4.32 -5.48 12.05
C LEU A 51 -4.53 -5.96 13.49
N LYS A 52 -5.56 -5.47 14.21
CA LYS A 52 -5.96 -6.00 15.54
C LYS A 52 -6.19 -7.50 15.48
N GLU A 53 -6.95 -7.94 14.48
CA GLU A 53 -7.33 -9.35 14.31
C GLU A 53 -6.14 -10.24 13.91
N MET A 54 -5.19 -9.69 13.15
CA MET A 54 -4.17 -10.48 12.46
C MET A 54 -2.82 -10.59 13.19
N THR A 55 -2.46 -9.60 14.02
CA THR A 55 -1.09 -9.46 14.55
C THR A 55 -0.96 -9.68 16.05
N TYR A 56 -2.06 -9.90 16.78
CA TYR A 56 -2.11 -9.97 18.26
C TYR A 56 -1.53 -8.73 18.96
N VAL A 57 -1.47 -7.60 18.25
CA VAL A 57 -0.98 -6.34 18.80
C VAL A 57 -2.10 -5.72 19.64
N ASP A 58 -1.79 -5.34 20.88
CA ASP A 58 -2.77 -4.82 21.84
C ASP A 58 -3.52 -3.60 21.30
N ALA A 59 -4.82 -3.53 21.55
CA ALA A 59 -5.67 -2.43 21.06
C ALA A 59 -5.13 -1.03 21.44
N GLU A 60 -4.53 -0.92 22.63
CA GLU A 60 -3.89 0.30 23.15
C GLU A 60 -2.71 0.78 22.29
N THR A 61 -1.95 -0.16 21.75
CA THR A 61 -0.77 0.14 20.91
C THR A 61 -1.19 0.52 19.50
N LEU A 62 -2.29 -0.07 18.98
CA LEU A 62 -2.84 0.24 17.66
C LEU A 62 -3.49 1.63 17.58
N VAL A 63 -4.07 2.11 18.68
CA VAL A 63 -4.57 3.50 18.76
C VAL A 63 -3.43 4.51 18.57
N LYS A 64 -2.24 4.21 19.13
CA LYS A 64 -1.06 5.09 19.10
C LYS A 64 -0.24 5.01 17.82
N LEU A 65 -0.48 4.02 16.95
CA LEU A 65 0.27 3.87 15.69
C LEU A 65 0.15 5.11 14.80
N GLU A 66 1.31 5.55 14.30
CA GLU A 66 1.39 6.58 13.28
C GLU A 66 0.90 6.06 11.92
N LYS A 67 0.58 6.96 11.00
CA LYS A 67 0.07 6.56 9.68
C LYS A 67 1.08 5.77 8.87
N ALA A 68 2.37 6.06 9.04
CA ALA A 68 3.45 5.33 8.37
C ALA A 68 3.51 3.88 8.88
N ASP A 69 3.48 3.70 10.20
CA ASP A 69 3.54 2.37 10.83
C ASP A 69 2.36 1.48 10.43
N ILE A 70 1.13 2.02 10.36
CA ILE A 70 -0.05 1.27 9.90
C ILE A 70 0.21 0.71 8.48
N LEU A 71 0.74 1.54 7.60
CA LEU A 71 1.01 1.14 6.22
C LEU A 71 2.16 0.12 6.16
N GLU A 72 3.22 0.32 6.93
CA GLU A 72 4.36 -0.59 6.98
C GLU A 72 3.96 -1.98 7.50
N LEU A 73 3.26 -2.04 8.63
CA LEU A 73 2.77 -3.29 9.22
C LEU A 73 1.83 -4.03 8.26
N THR A 74 0.94 -3.30 7.59
CA THR A 74 0.04 -3.89 6.58
C THR A 74 0.83 -4.48 5.41
N VAL A 75 1.81 -3.76 4.86
CA VAL A 75 2.63 -4.24 3.74
C VAL A 75 3.43 -5.48 4.16
N HIS A 76 4.05 -5.44 5.33
CA HIS A 76 4.78 -6.59 5.88
C HIS A 76 3.86 -7.82 6.04
N HIS A 77 2.66 -7.62 6.57
CA HIS A 77 1.67 -8.69 6.72
C HIS A 77 1.27 -9.29 5.38
N LEU A 78 0.97 -8.46 4.37
CA LEU A 78 0.62 -8.93 3.02
C LEU A 78 1.76 -9.72 2.38
N HIS A 79 3.02 -9.30 2.54
CA HIS A 79 4.16 -10.09 2.09
C HIS A 79 4.23 -11.46 2.77
N ARG A 80 4.03 -11.50 4.10
CA ARG A 80 4.01 -12.77 4.85
C ARG A 80 2.87 -13.68 4.41
N GLN A 81 1.67 -13.15 4.17
CA GLN A 81 0.53 -13.91 3.65
C GLN A 81 0.82 -14.47 2.25
N ARG A 82 1.43 -13.69 1.36
CA ARG A 82 1.76 -14.14 -0.01
C ARG A 82 2.85 -15.21 -0.05
N CYS A 83 3.76 -15.21 0.93
CA CYS A 83 4.73 -16.29 1.09
C CYS A 83 4.09 -17.56 1.69
N SER A 84 3.03 -17.40 2.51
CA SER A 84 2.39 -18.51 3.23
C SER A 84 1.28 -19.19 2.42
N GLU A 85 0.57 -18.43 1.57
CA GLU A 85 -0.55 -18.91 0.78
C GLU A 85 -0.20 -18.95 -0.71
N ALA A 86 -0.11 -20.17 -1.26
CA ALA A 86 -0.14 -20.40 -2.69
C ALA A 86 -1.44 -19.81 -3.28
N THR A 87 -1.37 -18.59 -3.79
CA THR A 87 -2.53 -17.84 -4.31
C THR A 87 -3.14 -18.58 -5.52
N PRO A 88 -4.48 -18.70 -5.65
CA PRO A 88 -5.10 -19.32 -6.80
C PRO A 88 -4.79 -18.52 -8.08
N ILE A 89 -4.17 -19.20 -9.03
CA ILE A 89 -3.51 -18.66 -10.24
C ILE A 89 -4.50 -17.98 -11.22
N ALA A 90 -5.80 -18.23 -11.07
CA ALA A 90 -6.82 -17.95 -12.09
C ALA A 90 -7.21 -16.47 -12.27
N ALA A 91 -6.92 -15.58 -11.32
CA ALA A 91 -7.37 -14.17 -11.36
C ALA A 91 -6.25 -13.15 -11.63
N LEU A 92 -5.04 -13.62 -11.97
CA LEU A 92 -3.85 -12.76 -12.06
C LEU A 92 -3.49 -12.45 -13.51
N SER A 93 -3.11 -11.20 -13.77
CA SER A 93 -2.55 -10.82 -15.06
C SER A 93 -1.20 -11.51 -15.30
N ALA A 94 -0.79 -11.64 -16.57
CA ALA A 94 0.47 -12.30 -16.93
C ALA A 94 1.70 -11.70 -16.20
N SER A 95 1.72 -10.37 -16.00
CA SER A 95 2.80 -9.68 -15.28
C SER A 95 2.75 -9.90 -13.76
N GLN A 96 1.57 -10.15 -13.18
CA GLN A 96 1.44 -10.55 -11.78
C GLN A 96 1.88 -12.00 -11.58
N LEU A 97 1.54 -12.88 -12.52
CA LEU A 97 1.91 -14.30 -12.49
C LEU A 97 3.42 -14.49 -12.64
N GLN A 98 4.07 -13.71 -13.51
CA GLN A 98 5.53 -13.68 -13.64
C GLN A 98 6.23 -13.19 -12.36
N ARG A 99 5.67 -12.19 -11.67
CA ARG A 99 6.23 -11.75 -10.38
C ARG A 99 6.08 -12.82 -9.31
N LEU A 100 4.90 -13.45 -9.20
CA LEU A 100 4.70 -14.52 -8.22
C LEU A 100 5.57 -15.75 -8.49
N SER A 101 5.76 -16.14 -9.75
CA SER A 101 6.66 -17.25 -10.08
C SER A 101 8.10 -16.93 -9.70
N MET A 102 8.55 -15.69 -9.94
CA MET A 102 9.86 -15.21 -9.52
C MET A 102 10.01 -15.21 -7.99
N GLU A 103 9.03 -14.70 -7.25
CA GLU A 103 9.03 -14.72 -5.77
C GLU A 103 9.08 -16.15 -5.21
N ARG A 104 8.25 -17.06 -5.76
CA ARG A 104 8.26 -18.48 -5.36
C ARG A 104 9.58 -19.16 -5.65
N TYR A 105 10.17 -18.90 -6.82
CA TYR A 105 11.50 -19.38 -7.18
C TYR A 105 12.56 -18.89 -6.18
N TRP A 106 12.60 -17.59 -5.88
CA TRP A 106 13.56 -17.00 -4.94
C TRP A 106 13.39 -17.54 -3.51
N CYS A 107 12.15 -17.75 -3.07
CA CYS A 107 11.86 -18.38 -1.78
C CYS A 107 12.43 -19.81 -1.71
N GLY A 108 12.15 -20.63 -2.73
CA GLY A 108 12.67 -22.01 -2.82
C GLY A 108 14.20 -22.04 -2.95
N PHE A 109 14.77 -21.14 -3.73
CA PHE A 109 16.22 -20.96 -3.85
C PHE A 109 16.88 -20.66 -2.51
N ARG A 110 16.34 -19.68 -1.76
CA ARG A 110 16.87 -19.31 -0.43
C ARG A 110 16.79 -20.47 0.55
N GLN A 111 15.70 -21.24 0.51
CA GLN A 111 15.56 -22.41 1.37
C GLN A 111 16.57 -23.50 1.01
N CYS A 112 16.78 -23.77 -0.29
CA CYS A 112 17.79 -24.71 -0.75
C CYS A 112 19.21 -24.26 -0.33
N ALA A 113 19.56 -23.00 -0.56
CA ALA A 113 20.85 -22.45 -0.17
C ALA A 113 21.09 -22.54 1.35
N LEU A 114 20.06 -22.32 2.16
CA LEU A 114 20.13 -22.49 3.62
C LEU A 114 20.38 -23.94 4.03
N GLU A 115 19.70 -24.90 3.40
CA GLU A 115 19.91 -26.33 3.68
C GLU A 115 21.30 -26.80 3.25
N VAL A 116 21.81 -26.34 2.10
CA VAL A 116 23.19 -26.60 1.67
C VAL A 116 24.18 -26.02 2.68
N SER A 117 23.99 -24.77 3.12
CA SER A 117 24.83 -24.15 4.14
C SER A 117 24.79 -24.92 5.47
N ARG A 118 23.62 -25.38 5.93
CA ARG A 118 23.48 -26.21 7.13
C ARG A 118 24.19 -27.55 6.99
N PHE A 119 24.06 -28.19 5.85
CA PHE A 119 24.74 -29.46 5.56
C PHE A 119 26.26 -29.27 5.57
N LEU A 120 26.76 -28.24 4.89
CA LEU A 120 28.19 -27.93 4.88
C LEU A 120 28.69 -27.53 6.27
N GLN A 121 27.95 -26.74 7.04
CA GLN A 121 28.34 -26.39 8.40
C GLN A 121 28.47 -27.63 9.32
N ARG A 122 27.68 -28.68 9.08
CA ARG A 122 27.72 -29.93 9.85
C ARG A 122 28.90 -30.84 9.47
N ASN A 123 29.35 -30.77 8.22
CA ASN A 123 30.33 -31.71 7.65
C ASN A 123 31.71 -31.06 7.40
N ASP A 124 31.75 -29.80 6.93
CA ASP A 124 32.95 -29.02 6.58
C ASP A 124 32.71 -27.50 6.69
N CYS A 125 33.10 -26.90 7.82
CA CYS A 125 32.87 -25.48 8.10
C CYS A 125 33.57 -24.52 7.10
N HIS A 126 34.78 -24.87 6.62
CA HIS A 126 35.51 -24.07 5.62
C HIS A 126 34.84 -24.05 4.24
N LEU A 127 34.12 -25.11 3.89
CA LEU A 127 33.35 -25.15 2.64
C LEU A 127 32.07 -24.33 2.77
N SER A 128 31.46 -24.29 3.97
CA SER A 128 30.32 -23.42 4.25
C SER A 128 30.65 -21.93 4.08
N ASP A 129 31.80 -21.47 4.60
CA ASP A 129 32.21 -20.07 4.44
C ASP A 129 32.45 -19.70 2.97
N ARG A 130 33.19 -20.54 2.23
CA ARG A 130 33.40 -20.31 0.78
C ARG A 130 32.10 -20.33 -0.02
N PHE A 131 31.19 -21.25 0.32
CA PHE A 131 29.88 -21.33 -0.31
C PHE A 131 29.06 -20.06 -0.07
N LEU A 132 29.07 -19.50 1.14
CA LEU A 132 28.36 -18.27 1.45
C LEU A 132 28.96 -17.05 0.75
N GLU A 133 30.29 -16.95 0.67
CA GLU A 133 30.98 -15.89 -0.09
C GLU A 133 30.65 -15.94 -1.60
N GLU A 134 30.64 -17.13 -2.20
CA GLU A 134 30.25 -17.30 -3.61
C GLU A 134 28.75 -17.00 -3.83
N MET A 135 27.90 -17.41 -2.90
CA MET A 135 26.47 -17.10 -2.94
C MET A 135 26.19 -15.60 -2.82
N GLU A 136 26.96 -14.85 -2.02
CA GLU A 136 26.82 -13.40 -1.91
C GLU A 136 27.30 -12.65 -3.18
N GLN A 137 28.23 -13.24 -3.94
CA GLN A 137 28.66 -12.71 -5.24
C GLN A 137 27.64 -12.98 -6.36
N LEU A 138 26.99 -14.15 -6.32
CA LEU A 138 26.02 -14.59 -7.34
C LEU A 138 24.61 -14.04 -7.10
N VAL A 139 24.23 -13.87 -5.84
CA VAL A 139 22.94 -13.29 -5.45
C VAL A 139 23.13 -11.79 -5.29
N PRO A 140 22.46 -10.95 -6.10
CA PRO A 140 22.58 -9.51 -5.96
C PRO A 140 22.16 -9.10 -4.54
N SER A 141 23.13 -8.66 -3.74
CA SER A 141 23.00 -8.28 -2.31
C SER A 141 22.12 -7.05 -2.05
N LYS A 142 21.47 -6.51 -3.09
CA LYS A 142 20.49 -5.44 -2.94
C LYS A 142 19.23 -5.84 -3.70
N PRO A 143 18.04 -5.90 -3.05
CA PRO A 143 16.82 -5.78 -3.81
C PRO A 143 17.00 -4.52 -4.65
N ARG A 144 16.82 -4.63 -5.97
CA ARG A 144 16.75 -3.46 -6.86
C ARG A 144 15.51 -2.70 -6.40
N LEU A 145 15.68 -1.89 -5.36
CA LEU A 145 14.71 -0.94 -4.86
C LEU A 145 14.35 -0.12 -6.08
N TRP A 146 13.16 -0.39 -6.57
CA TRP A 146 12.54 0.31 -7.66
C TRP A 146 12.67 1.81 -7.34
N ARG A 147 13.45 2.55 -8.13
CA ARG A 147 13.52 4.02 -8.03
C ARG A 147 12.60 4.59 -9.10
N PRO A 148 11.44 5.14 -8.74
CA PRO A 148 10.79 6.10 -9.62
C PRO A 148 11.56 7.43 -9.55
N TRP A 149 11.57 8.12 -10.67
CA TRP A 149 11.97 9.52 -10.85
C TRP A 149 11.34 10.44 -9.80
#